data_AF-A0A3M1GAG6-F1
#
_entry.id   AF-A0A3M1GAG6-F1
#
_cell.length_a   1.000
_cell.length_b   1.000
_cell.length_c   1.000
_cell.angle_alpha   90.00
_cell.angle_beta   90.00
_cell.angle_gamma   90.00
#
_symmetry.space_group_name_H-M   'P 1'
#
loop_
_entity.id
_entity.type
_entity.pdbx_description
1 polymer ?
#
loop_
_entity_poly.entity_id
_entity_poly.type
_entity_poly.pdbx_seq_one_letter_code
_entity_poly.pdbx_strand_id
1 'polypeptide(L)'
;TDHHRGHALGNQYFMPTKVIAHERAHKEMSGYTENFKERVYNSFKREPDIQKQLTNIIIIPPHITFTERATLIYGGREVHLIYVGGHTPATSIAWLPEEKICFVGDILWVDQHPYMAQANTLEWLDALAFIRSLDAELLVPGHGPTCTAEATYKVEEYIRFMRQRVREVYREGKTKNEAKSYLVGEMLEWFPVPPERKSKIESQIKSGINRVYREIQREEEEKAAAAEQTVQVAQPTNGASAPPPANGAEALTPEDQLANSTS
;
A
#
# COMPACT_ATOMS: atom_id res chain seq x y z
N THR A 1 5.65 9.61 -11.74
CA THR A 1 4.53 9.33 -10.82
C THR A 1 4.61 7.92 -10.25
N ASP A 2 5.11 6.93 -10.99
CA ASP A 2 5.30 5.56 -10.49
C ASP A 2 6.52 4.89 -11.17
N HIS A 3 6.92 3.72 -10.67
CA HIS A 3 7.90 2.82 -11.26
C HIS A 3 7.30 1.90 -12.32
N HIS A 4 5.98 1.66 -12.32
CA HIS A 4 5.34 0.75 -13.29
C HIS A 4 5.77 1.02 -14.74
N ARG A 5 5.98 -0.06 -15.50
CA ARG A 5 6.57 -0.02 -16.85
C ARG A 5 5.90 0.95 -17.83
N GLY A 6 4.58 1.15 -17.71
CA GLY A 6 3.83 2.10 -18.55
C GLY A 6 4.21 3.57 -18.33
N HIS A 7 4.86 3.87 -17.20
CA HIS A 7 5.25 5.21 -16.77
C HIS A 7 6.76 5.44 -16.80
N ALA A 8 7.56 4.38 -16.74
CA ALA A 8 9.02 4.48 -16.57
C ALA A 8 9.85 4.10 -17.80
N LEU A 9 9.38 3.19 -18.66
CA LEU A 9 10.23 2.71 -19.78
C LEU A 9 10.44 3.75 -20.87
N GLY A 10 9.57 4.76 -20.94
CA GLY A 10 9.73 5.87 -21.88
C GLY A 10 10.93 6.78 -21.60
N ASN A 11 11.49 6.74 -20.38
CA ASN A 11 12.57 7.64 -19.95
C ASN A 11 13.76 7.69 -20.92
N GLN A 12 14.10 6.56 -21.55
CA GLN A 12 15.21 6.46 -22.50
C GLN A 12 15.11 7.44 -23.69
N TYR A 13 13.89 7.82 -24.07
CA TYR A 13 13.64 8.70 -25.22
C TYR A 13 13.72 10.20 -24.87
N PHE A 14 13.88 10.53 -23.58
CA PHE A 14 13.98 11.92 -23.10
C PHE A 14 15.39 12.32 -22.68
N MET A 15 16.39 11.44 -22.86
CA MET A 15 17.77 11.72 -22.49
C MET A 15 18.34 12.91 -23.30
N PRO A 16 19.16 13.80 -22.68
CA PRO A 16 19.82 13.64 -21.37
C PRO A 16 19.04 14.19 -20.15
N THR A 17 17.71 14.35 -20.24
CA THR A 17 16.89 14.90 -19.16
C THR A 17 17.00 14.10 -17.86
N LYS A 18 17.06 14.81 -16.72
CA LYS A 18 17.10 14.18 -15.40
C LYS A 18 15.73 13.60 -15.03
N VAL A 19 15.74 12.33 -14.67
CA VAL A 19 14.57 11.62 -14.15
C VAL A 19 14.48 11.81 -12.63
N ILE A 20 13.32 12.24 -12.15
CA ILE A 20 13.04 12.42 -10.72
C ILE A 20 11.91 11.47 -10.33
N ALA A 21 12.06 10.72 -9.24
CA ALA A 21 11.00 9.86 -8.71
C ALA A 21 11.18 9.60 -7.20
N HIS A 22 10.20 8.99 -6.56
CA HIS A 22 10.32 8.54 -5.18
C HIS A 22 11.46 7.52 -5.02
N GLU A 23 12.15 7.50 -3.88
CA GLU A 23 13.26 6.55 -3.63
C GLU A 23 12.84 5.07 -3.78
N ARG A 24 11.58 4.74 -3.43
CA ARG A 24 11.07 3.39 -3.63
C ARG A 24 10.93 3.04 -5.10
N ALA A 25 10.69 4.01 -5.99
CA ALA A 25 10.71 3.74 -7.43
C ALA A 25 12.10 3.32 -7.90
N HIS A 26 13.15 4.02 -7.43
CA HIS A 26 14.53 3.63 -7.70
C HIS A 26 14.83 2.21 -7.19
N LYS A 27 14.39 1.89 -5.97
CA LYS A 27 14.53 0.53 -5.39
C LYS A 27 13.81 -0.54 -6.22
N GLU A 28 12.55 -0.33 -6.60
CA GLU A 28 11.80 -1.31 -7.40
C GLU A 28 12.40 -1.48 -8.80
N MET A 29 12.92 -0.40 -9.39
CA MET A 29 13.58 -0.45 -10.71
C MET A 29 14.92 -1.19 -10.69
N SER A 30 15.54 -1.44 -9.53
CA SER A 30 16.73 -2.30 -9.46
C SER A 30 16.40 -3.75 -9.87
N GLY A 31 15.13 -4.14 -9.82
CA GLY A 31 14.64 -5.43 -10.32
C GLY A 31 14.44 -5.49 -11.84
N TYR A 32 14.69 -4.42 -12.60
CA TYR A 32 14.43 -4.36 -14.04
C TYR A 32 15.60 -4.96 -14.84
N THR A 33 15.87 -6.24 -14.56
CA THR A 33 16.93 -7.04 -15.19
C THR A 33 16.59 -7.41 -16.64
N GLU A 34 17.49 -8.10 -17.33
CA GLU A 34 17.22 -8.65 -18.68
C GLU A 34 15.97 -9.53 -18.70
N ASN A 35 15.73 -10.33 -17.66
CA ASN A 35 14.51 -11.14 -17.54
C ASN A 35 13.24 -10.27 -17.49
N PHE A 36 13.31 -9.08 -16.88
CA PHE A 36 12.19 -8.14 -16.92
C PHE A 36 11.95 -7.63 -18.34
N LYS A 37 13.02 -7.21 -19.05
CA LYS A 37 12.91 -6.73 -20.44
C LYS A 37 12.33 -7.81 -21.35
N GLU A 38 12.80 -9.04 -21.23
CA GLU A 38 12.28 -10.18 -21.98
C GLU A 38 10.79 -10.43 -21.70
N ARG A 39 10.35 -10.37 -20.43
CA ARG A 39 8.92 -10.46 -20.09
C ARG A 39 8.10 -9.33 -20.69
N VAL A 40 8.64 -8.10 -20.72
CA VAL A 40 7.97 -6.96 -21.36
C VAL A 40 7.83 -7.21 -22.87
N TYR A 41 8.92 -7.55 -23.54
CA TYR A 41 8.93 -7.90 -24.97
C TYR A 41 7.92 -9.02 -25.29
N ASN A 42 7.94 -10.11 -24.53
CA ASN A 42 7.05 -11.25 -24.74
C ASN A 42 5.58 -10.96 -24.41
N SER A 43 5.30 -9.91 -23.61
CA SER A 43 3.91 -9.50 -23.32
C SER A 43 3.17 -8.92 -24.53
N PHE A 44 3.89 -8.53 -25.59
CA PHE A 44 3.35 -8.02 -26.84
C PHE A 44 3.47 -9.00 -28.01
N LYS A 45 3.66 -10.31 -27.75
CA LYS A 45 3.79 -11.34 -28.81
C LYS A 45 2.61 -11.43 -29.78
N ARG A 46 1.44 -10.90 -29.40
CA ARG A 46 0.23 -10.83 -30.23
C ARG A 46 0.09 -9.50 -30.98
N GLU A 47 1.03 -8.58 -30.78
CA GLU A 47 1.08 -7.23 -31.33
C GLU A 47 2.48 -6.98 -31.92
N PRO A 48 2.85 -7.64 -33.04
CA PRO A 48 4.24 -7.68 -33.53
C PRO A 48 4.86 -6.31 -33.78
N ASP A 49 4.06 -5.33 -34.21
CA ASP A 49 4.54 -3.98 -34.50
C ASP A 49 4.89 -3.19 -33.22
N ILE A 50 4.19 -3.45 -32.11
CA ILE A 50 4.56 -2.94 -30.79
C ILE A 50 5.77 -3.70 -30.26
N GLN A 51 5.77 -5.03 -30.40
CA GLN A 51 6.85 -5.88 -29.92
C GLN A 51 8.21 -5.50 -30.54
N LYS A 52 8.27 -5.18 -31.83
CA LYS A 52 9.50 -4.72 -32.52
C LYS A 52 10.09 -3.45 -31.89
N GLN A 53 9.25 -2.54 -31.40
CA GLN A 53 9.68 -1.30 -30.75
C GLN A 53 10.32 -1.55 -29.37
N LEU A 54 10.11 -2.73 -28.79
CA LEU A 54 10.58 -3.11 -27.45
C LEU A 54 11.82 -4.01 -27.47
N THR A 55 12.53 -4.08 -28.61
CA THR A 55 13.74 -4.90 -28.77
C THR A 55 14.95 -4.36 -28.01
N ASN A 56 15.07 -3.03 -27.90
CA ASN A 56 16.24 -2.36 -27.31
C ASN A 56 15.83 -1.51 -26.09
N ILE A 57 15.20 -2.13 -25.10
CA ILE A 57 14.82 -1.43 -23.86
C ILE A 57 16.07 -1.13 -23.03
N ILE A 58 16.34 0.16 -22.83
CA ILE A 58 17.31 0.69 -21.88
C ILE A 58 16.56 1.18 -20.65
N ILE A 59 16.90 0.63 -19.48
CA ILE A 59 16.31 1.06 -18.22
C ILE A 59 17.05 2.31 -17.74
N ILE A 60 16.32 3.41 -17.62
CA ILE A 60 16.81 4.66 -17.04
C ILE A 60 16.22 4.81 -15.64
N PRO A 61 16.98 4.50 -14.56
CA PRO A 61 16.53 4.71 -13.20
C PRO A 61 16.43 6.20 -12.86
N PRO A 62 15.73 6.56 -11.76
CA PRO A 62 15.73 7.92 -11.25
C PRO A 62 17.15 8.41 -10.98
N HIS A 63 17.47 9.62 -11.44
CA HIS A 63 18.75 10.28 -11.18
C HIS A 63 18.73 11.05 -9.87
N ILE A 64 17.54 11.57 -9.51
CA ILE A 64 17.28 12.29 -8.28
C ILE A 64 16.09 11.61 -7.61
N THR A 65 16.22 11.32 -6.33
CA THR A 65 15.14 10.75 -5.53
C THR A 65 14.66 11.71 -4.47
N PHE A 66 13.39 11.56 -4.08
CA PHE A 66 12.81 12.20 -2.90
C PHE A 66 12.08 11.16 -2.04
N THR A 67 11.81 11.50 -0.79
CA THR A 67 11.08 10.66 0.18
C THR A 67 9.66 11.18 0.36
N GLU A 68 9.44 12.19 1.18
CA GLU A 68 8.07 12.66 1.48
C GLU A 68 7.58 13.71 0.46
N ARG A 69 8.32 14.82 0.36
CA ARG A 69 7.99 15.95 -0.52
C ARG A 69 9.25 16.57 -1.09
N ALA A 70 9.13 17.14 -2.29
CA ALA A 70 10.14 18.00 -2.87
C ALA A 70 9.46 19.13 -3.66
N THR A 71 10.04 20.32 -3.61
CA THR A 71 9.57 21.46 -4.42
C THR A 71 10.60 21.74 -5.50
N LEU A 72 10.16 21.75 -6.75
CA LEU A 72 10.98 22.14 -7.90
C LEU A 72 10.59 23.55 -8.31
N ILE A 73 11.58 24.45 -8.35
CA ILE A 73 11.43 25.77 -8.96
C ILE A 73 12.03 25.68 -10.35
N TYR A 74 11.18 25.61 -11.38
CA TYR A 74 11.63 25.35 -12.74
C TYR A 74 10.80 26.13 -13.76
N GLY A 75 11.47 26.85 -14.66
CA GLY A 75 10.80 27.63 -15.70
C GLY A 75 9.86 28.71 -15.16
N GLY A 76 10.14 29.24 -13.96
CA GLY A 76 9.28 30.20 -13.26
C GLY A 76 8.09 29.60 -12.53
N ARG A 77 7.96 28.27 -12.48
CA ARG A 77 6.85 27.56 -11.83
C ARG A 77 7.33 26.84 -10.57
N GLU A 78 6.42 26.72 -9.62
CA GLU A 78 6.58 25.89 -8.43
C GLU A 78 5.85 24.55 -8.63
N VAL A 79 6.60 23.44 -8.60
CA VAL A 79 6.04 22.08 -8.76
C VAL A 79 6.31 21.27 -7.50
N HIS A 80 5.25 20.83 -6.85
CA HIS A 80 5.30 20.03 -5.62
C HIS A 80 5.24 18.55 -6.00
N LEU A 81 6.35 17.84 -5.80
CA LEU A 81 6.37 16.38 -5.83
C LEU A 81 5.99 15.85 -4.45
N ILE A 82 4.93 15.04 -4.38
CA ILE A 82 4.38 14.57 -3.11
C ILE A 82 4.21 13.05 -3.17
N TYR A 83 4.84 12.34 -2.24
CA TYR A 83 4.62 10.92 -2.05
C TYR A 83 3.24 10.70 -1.41
N VAL A 84 2.48 9.76 -1.95
CA VAL A 84 1.12 9.43 -1.46
C VAL A 84 0.90 7.93 -1.25
N GLY A 85 1.77 7.08 -1.78
CA GLY A 85 1.59 5.63 -1.69
C GLY A 85 0.31 5.16 -2.38
N GLY A 86 -0.32 4.10 -1.89
CA GLY A 86 -1.59 3.65 -2.44
C GLY A 86 -1.43 2.68 -3.61
N HIS A 87 -1.44 3.15 -4.87
CA HIS A 87 -1.42 2.25 -6.05
C HIS A 87 -0.19 1.33 -6.09
N THR A 88 0.98 1.89 -5.77
CA THR A 88 2.21 1.15 -5.48
C THR A 88 2.93 1.75 -4.28
N PRO A 89 3.97 1.08 -3.73
CA PRO A 89 4.78 1.65 -2.68
C PRO A 89 5.51 2.94 -3.07
N ALA A 90 5.62 3.27 -4.36
CA ALA A 90 6.38 4.41 -4.87
C ALA A 90 5.50 5.51 -5.50
N THR A 91 4.18 5.36 -5.46
CA THR A 91 3.27 6.29 -6.12
C THR A 91 3.39 7.69 -5.54
N SER A 92 3.53 8.66 -6.44
CA SER A 92 3.68 10.07 -6.14
C SER A 92 2.92 10.93 -7.15
N ILE A 93 2.51 12.11 -6.72
CA ILE A 93 1.81 13.10 -7.53
C ILE A 93 2.70 14.33 -7.78
N ALA A 94 2.39 15.09 -8.83
CA ALA A 94 2.99 16.41 -9.08
C ALA A 94 1.88 17.47 -9.06
N TRP A 95 1.95 18.38 -8.09
CA TRP A 95 0.98 19.42 -7.85
C TRP A 95 1.54 20.79 -8.23
N LEU A 96 0.79 21.52 -9.05
CA LEU A 96 1.11 22.87 -9.49
C LEU A 96 0.08 23.83 -8.89
N PRO A 97 0.39 24.48 -7.73
CA PRO A 97 -0.60 25.22 -6.97
C PRO A 97 -1.10 26.49 -7.67
N GLU A 98 -0.25 27.19 -8.41
CA GLU A 98 -0.63 28.43 -9.11
C GLU A 98 -1.63 28.15 -10.23
N GLU A 99 -1.41 27.09 -11.01
CA GLU A 99 -2.30 26.65 -12.08
C GLU A 99 -3.47 25.79 -11.61
N LYS A 100 -3.44 25.35 -10.35
CA LYS A 100 -4.35 24.36 -9.76
C LYS A 100 -4.47 23.07 -10.58
N ILE A 101 -3.34 22.57 -11.08
CA ILE A 101 -3.26 21.32 -11.86
C ILE A 101 -2.52 20.26 -11.05
N CYS A 102 -3.12 19.07 -10.92
CA CYS A 102 -2.47 17.92 -10.28
C CYS A 102 -2.33 16.74 -11.23
N PHE A 103 -1.08 16.32 -11.48
CA PHE A 103 -0.78 15.04 -12.12
C PHE A 103 -0.77 13.95 -11.06
N VAL A 104 -1.83 13.13 -11.04
CA VAL A 104 -2.07 12.15 -9.97
C VAL A 104 -1.62 10.74 -10.32
N GLY A 105 -1.26 10.49 -11.58
CA GLY A 105 -0.85 9.17 -12.05
C GLY A 105 -1.89 8.10 -11.76
N ASP A 106 -1.44 6.88 -11.51
CA ASP A 106 -2.33 5.72 -11.34
C ASP A 106 -3.11 5.69 -10.02
N ILE A 107 -3.06 6.76 -9.21
CA ILE A 107 -4.06 6.96 -8.15
C ILE A 107 -5.46 7.10 -8.75
N LEU A 108 -5.58 7.70 -9.94
CA LEU A 108 -6.83 7.79 -10.67
C LEU A 108 -6.80 6.98 -11.97
N TRP A 109 -7.81 6.12 -12.07
CA TRP A 109 -8.23 5.40 -13.28
C TRP A 109 -9.65 5.84 -13.59
N VAL A 110 -9.82 6.64 -14.64
CA VAL A 110 -11.13 7.16 -15.03
C VAL A 110 -11.82 6.17 -15.97
N ASP A 111 -13.05 5.79 -15.62
CA ASP A 111 -13.93 4.86 -16.34
C ASP A 111 -13.32 3.49 -16.68
N GLN A 112 -12.36 3.04 -15.87
CA GLN A 112 -11.63 1.78 -16.07
C GLN A 112 -11.31 1.10 -14.74
N HIS A 113 -11.22 -0.23 -14.75
CA HIS A 113 -10.82 -1.02 -13.59
C HIS A 113 -9.38 -0.68 -13.13
N PRO A 114 -9.17 -0.21 -11.88
CA PRO A 114 -7.84 0.08 -11.34
C PRO A 114 -6.96 -1.18 -11.19
N TYR A 115 -5.65 -1.05 -11.40
CA TYR A 115 -4.72 -2.16 -11.23
C TYR A 115 -4.18 -2.25 -9.79
N MET A 116 -4.79 -3.10 -8.96
CA MET A 116 -4.53 -3.10 -7.51
C MET A 116 -3.52 -4.16 -7.01
N ALA A 117 -2.73 -4.78 -7.89
CA ALA A 117 -1.93 -5.96 -7.50
C ALA A 117 -0.80 -5.66 -6.49
N GLN A 118 -0.31 -4.41 -6.47
CA GLN A 118 0.72 -3.93 -5.54
C GLN A 118 0.19 -2.87 -4.56
N ALA A 119 -1.12 -2.66 -4.55
CA ALA A 119 -1.71 -1.55 -3.84
C ALA A 119 -1.64 -1.71 -2.32
N ASN A 120 -1.46 -0.60 -1.59
CA ASN A 120 -1.92 -0.46 -0.22
C ASN A 120 -3.30 0.22 -0.26
N THR A 121 -4.37 -0.51 0.02
CA THR A 121 -5.72 0.05 -0.19
C THR A 121 -6.12 1.13 0.81
N LEU A 122 -5.57 1.13 2.03
CA LEU A 122 -5.82 2.19 3.00
C LEU A 122 -5.07 3.47 2.63
N GLU A 123 -3.77 3.35 2.29
CA GLU A 123 -3.00 4.50 1.77
C GLU A 123 -3.63 5.07 0.50
N TRP A 124 -4.21 4.24 -0.37
CA TRP A 124 -4.86 4.73 -1.58
C TRP A 124 -6.12 5.55 -1.25
N LEU A 125 -6.91 5.12 -0.27
CA LEU A 125 -8.07 5.90 0.19
C LEU A 125 -7.62 7.25 0.79
N ASP A 126 -6.54 7.26 1.56
CA ASP A 126 -5.96 8.48 2.12
C ASP A 126 -5.41 9.40 1.00
N ALA A 127 -4.77 8.84 -0.02
CA ALA A 127 -4.30 9.57 -1.20
C ALA A 127 -5.43 10.23 -1.98
N LEU A 128 -6.56 9.53 -2.17
CA LEU A 128 -7.75 10.08 -2.83
C LEU A 128 -8.34 11.24 -2.02
N ALA A 129 -8.41 11.10 -0.69
CA ALA A 129 -8.84 12.17 0.20
C ALA A 129 -7.89 13.39 0.15
N PHE A 130 -6.58 13.14 0.15
CA PHE A 130 -5.58 14.18 0.03
C PHE A 130 -5.69 14.94 -1.29
N ILE A 131 -5.85 14.25 -2.42
CA ILE A 131 -6.03 14.89 -3.74
C ILE A 131 -7.24 15.81 -3.74
N ARG A 132 -8.37 15.40 -3.14
CA ARG A 132 -9.54 16.27 -3.01
C ARG A 132 -9.25 17.53 -2.18
N SER A 133 -8.39 17.42 -1.16
CA SER A 133 -8.02 18.56 -0.30
C SER A 133 -7.12 19.59 -0.97
N LEU A 134 -6.50 19.27 -2.12
CA LEU A 134 -5.67 20.20 -2.88
C LEU A 134 -6.49 21.29 -3.60
N ASP A 135 -7.80 21.10 -3.75
CA ASP A 135 -8.69 22.00 -4.51
C ASP A 135 -8.19 22.25 -5.95
N ALA A 136 -7.75 21.17 -6.60
CA ALA A 136 -7.30 21.20 -7.99
C ALA A 136 -8.48 21.41 -8.95
N GLU A 137 -8.34 22.36 -9.88
CA GLU A 137 -9.32 22.59 -10.95
C GLU A 137 -9.18 21.54 -12.07
N LEU A 138 -7.99 20.96 -12.23
CA LEU A 138 -7.73 19.92 -13.22
C LEU A 138 -6.86 18.80 -12.65
N LEU A 139 -7.34 17.56 -12.80
CA LEU A 139 -6.61 16.34 -12.51
C LEU A 139 -6.19 15.65 -13.81
N VAL A 140 -4.90 15.29 -13.88
CA VAL A 140 -4.33 14.48 -14.96
C VAL A 140 -4.09 13.06 -14.43
N PRO A 141 -4.99 12.10 -14.73
CA PRO A 141 -4.87 10.73 -14.27
C PRO A 141 -3.80 9.96 -15.03
N GLY A 142 -3.38 8.81 -14.50
CA GLY A 142 -2.52 7.86 -15.22
C GLY A 142 -3.27 7.14 -16.34
N HIS A 143 -4.59 6.96 -16.19
CA HIS A 143 -5.46 6.32 -17.17
C HIS A 143 -6.81 7.03 -17.30
N GLY A 144 -7.20 7.33 -18.54
CA GLY A 144 -8.46 7.99 -18.89
C GLY A 144 -8.28 9.49 -19.20
N PRO A 145 -9.38 10.21 -19.50
CA PRO A 145 -9.33 11.64 -19.78
C PRO A 145 -8.99 12.46 -18.53
N THR A 146 -8.52 13.68 -18.73
CA THR A 146 -8.41 14.67 -17.65
C THR A 146 -9.77 14.91 -17.01
N CYS A 147 -9.79 15.12 -15.70
CA CYS A 147 -11.01 15.16 -14.91
C CYS A 147 -10.89 16.15 -13.75
N THR A 148 -11.91 16.19 -12.90
CA THR A 148 -11.96 16.97 -11.67
C THR A 148 -11.97 16.03 -10.46
N ALA A 149 -11.97 16.60 -9.25
CA ALA A 149 -11.92 15.85 -7.99
C ALA A 149 -13.07 14.83 -7.82
N GLU A 150 -14.20 15.01 -8.50
CA GLU A 150 -15.35 14.11 -8.50
C GLU A 150 -15.00 12.69 -8.95
N ALA A 151 -14.06 12.54 -9.89
CA ALA A 151 -13.63 11.23 -10.36
C ALA A 151 -12.98 10.37 -9.26
N THR A 152 -12.46 11.01 -8.19
CA THR A 152 -11.84 10.31 -7.05
C THR A 152 -12.85 9.45 -6.28
N TYR A 153 -14.12 9.87 -6.20
CA TYR A 153 -15.14 9.16 -5.43
C TYR A 153 -15.42 7.78 -6.03
N LYS A 154 -15.44 7.65 -7.36
CA LYS A 154 -15.72 6.36 -8.00
C LYS A 154 -14.62 5.33 -7.73
N VAL A 155 -13.36 5.78 -7.72
CA VAL A 155 -12.21 4.93 -7.38
C VAL A 155 -12.25 4.54 -5.89
N GLU A 156 -12.58 5.50 -5.01
CA GLU A 156 -12.76 5.24 -3.58
C GLU A 156 -13.88 4.20 -3.32
N GLU A 157 -15.04 4.36 -3.95
CA GLU A 157 -16.16 3.43 -3.87
C GLU A 157 -15.74 2.02 -4.32
N TYR A 158 -15.02 1.91 -5.43
CA TYR A 158 -14.51 0.63 -5.95
C TYR A 158 -13.59 -0.06 -4.94
N ILE A 159 -12.65 0.68 -4.35
CA ILE A 159 -11.70 0.16 -3.36
C ILE A 159 -12.44 -0.28 -2.09
N ARG A 160 -13.36 0.55 -1.58
CA ARG A 160 -14.16 0.24 -0.38
C ARG A 160 -15.02 -0.99 -0.59
N PHE A 161 -15.68 -1.09 -1.75
CA PHE A 161 -16.49 -2.25 -2.11
C PHE A 161 -15.66 -3.52 -2.16
N MET A 162 -14.50 -3.51 -2.85
CA MET A 162 -13.61 -4.69 -2.88
C MET A 162 -13.15 -5.09 -1.48
N ARG A 163 -12.71 -4.14 -0.65
CA ARG A 163 -12.29 -4.40 0.74
C ARG A 163 -13.42 -5.02 1.56
N GLN A 164 -14.64 -4.49 1.44
CA GLN A 164 -15.81 -5.00 2.15
C GLN A 164 -16.11 -6.45 1.74
N ARG A 165 -16.29 -6.70 0.44
CA ARG A 165 -16.65 -8.03 -0.07
C ARG A 165 -15.58 -9.08 0.22
N VAL A 166 -14.31 -8.71 0.09
CA VAL A 166 -13.19 -9.60 0.46
C VAL A 166 -13.21 -9.93 1.95
N ARG A 167 -13.55 -8.97 2.82
CA ARG A 167 -13.66 -9.21 4.26
C ARG A 167 -14.81 -10.13 4.63
N GLU A 168 -15.96 -9.96 3.99
CA GLU A 168 -17.11 -10.85 4.19
C GLU A 168 -16.74 -12.30 3.81
N VAL A 169 -16.17 -12.50 2.62
CA VAL A 169 -15.68 -13.80 2.15
C VAL A 169 -14.60 -14.39 3.07
N TYR A 170 -13.66 -13.58 3.56
CA TYR A 170 -12.63 -14.02 4.51
C TYR A 170 -13.24 -14.53 5.82
N ARG A 171 -14.23 -13.80 6.37
CA ARG A 171 -14.91 -14.18 7.62
C ARG A 171 -15.80 -15.41 7.49
N GLU A 172 -16.26 -15.72 6.28
CA GLU A 172 -16.91 -16.99 5.95
C GLU A 172 -15.93 -18.18 5.91
N GLY A 173 -14.63 -17.96 6.12
CA GLY A 173 -13.59 -19.00 6.12
C GLY A 173 -13.14 -19.43 4.72
N LYS A 174 -13.54 -18.71 3.67
CA LYS A 174 -13.15 -19.00 2.29
C LYS A 174 -11.71 -18.57 2.02
N THR A 175 -11.00 -19.38 1.25
CA THR A 175 -9.61 -19.14 0.86
C THR A 175 -9.47 -17.99 -0.15
N LYS A 176 -8.23 -17.47 -0.31
CA LYS A 176 -7.88 -16.49 -1.36
C LYS A 176 -8.25 -16.93 -2.79
N ASN A 177 -8.25 -18.24 -3.07
CA ASN A 177 -8.57 -18.76 -4.39
C ASN A 177 -10.08 -18.76 -4.63
N GLU A 178 -10.86 -19.13 -3.62
CA GLU A 178 -12.30 -19.01 -3.66
C GLU A 178 -12.72 -17.55 -3.79
N ALA A 179 -12.15 -16.64 -2.98
CA ALA A 179 -12.45 -15.21 -3.06
C ALA A 179 -12.32 -14.63 -4.47
N LYS A 180 -11.25 -15.00 -5.21
CA LYS A 180 -11.08 -14.61 -6.61
C LYS A 180 -12.22 -15.12 -7.51
N SER A 181 -12.62 -16.38 -7.34
CA SER A 181 -13.67 -16.99 -8.15
C SER A 181 -15.05 -16.40 -7.86
N TYR A 182 -15.35 -16.11 -6.60
CA TYR A 182 -16.62 -15.50 -6.18
C TYR A 182 -16.72 -14.04 -6.63
N LEU A 183 -15.67 -13.25 -6.40
CA LEU A 183 -15.78 -11.79 -6.49
C LEU A 183 -15.42 -11.22 -7.86
N VAL A 184 -14.71 -11.95 -8.74
CA VAL A 184 -14.34 -11.40 -10.05
C VAL A 184 -15.56 -10.97 -10.88
N GLY A 185 -16.67 -11.71 -10.79
CA GLY A 185 -17.92 -11.37 -11.48
C GLY A 185 -18.48 -10.04 -10.98
N GLU A 186 -18.66 -9.90 -9.67
CA GLU A 186 -19.15 -8.66 -9.03
C GLU A 186 -18.27 -7.46 -9.38
N MET A 187 -16.95 -7.63 -9.35
CA MET A 187 -16.02 -6.55 -9.66
C MET A 187 -16.08 -6.15 -11.13
N LEU A 188 -16.31 -7.07 -12.08
CA LEU A 188 -16.39 -6.76 -13.51
C LEU A 188 -17.56 -5.82 -13.86
N GLU A 189 -18.62 -5.79 -13.06
CA GLU A 189 -19.82 -4.96 -13.30
C GLU A 189 -19.56 -3.46 -13.10
N TRP A 190 -18.46 -3.09 -12.43
CA TRP A 190 -18.16 -1.70 -12.10
C TRP A 190 -17.83 -0.81 -13.31
N PHE A 191 -17.19 -1.38 -14.33
CA PHE A 191 -16.79 -0.64 -15.53
C PHE A 191 -16.93 -1.50 -16.78
N PRO A 192 -17.21 -0.89 -17.95
CA PRO A 192 -17.22 -1.61 -19.23
C PRO A 192 -15.92 -2.36 -19.50
N VAL A 193 -16.04 -3.58 -20.03
CA VAL A 193 -14.90 -4.44 -20.36
C VAL A 193 -14.93 -4.79 -21.84
N PRO A 194 -13.99 -4.26 -22.64
CA PRO A 194 -13.87 -4.64 -24.04
C PRO A 194 -13.60 -6.15 -24.19
N PRO A 195 -14.31 -6.87 -25.07
CA PRO A 195 -14.18 -8.32 -25.20
C PRO A 195 -12.74 -8.81 -25.39
N GLU A 196 -11.94 -8.08 -26.17
CA GLU A 196 -10.54 -8.38 -26.46
C GLU A 196 -9.62 -8.19 -25.25
N ARG A 197 -10.04 -7.41 -24.25
CA ARG A 197 -9.31 -7.16 -23.00
C ARG A 197 -9.84 -7.95 -21.82
N LYS A 198 -10.96 -8.67 -21.96
CA LYS A 198 -11.65 -9.36 -20.85
C LYS A 198 -10.74 -10.26 -20.03
N SER A 199 -9.99 -11.16 -20.66
CA SER A 199 -9.09 -12.08 -19.95
C SER A 199 -8.00 -11.34 -19.16
N LYS A 200 -7.47 -10.24 -19.70
CA LYS A 200 -6.46 -9.40 -19.04
C LYS A 200 -7.05 -8.68 -17.84
N ILE A 201 -8.22 -8.06 -18.00
CA ILE A 201 -8.92 -7.33 -16.92
C ILE A 201 -9.34 -8.29 -15.81
N GLU A 202 -9.88 -9.47 -16.12
CA GLU A 202 -10.16 -10.50 -15.12
C GLU A 202 -8.92 -10.89 -14.31
N SER A 203 -7.78 -11.07 -14.98
CA SER A 203 -6.52 -11.39 -14.32
C SER A 203 -6.03 -10.26 -13.41
N GLN A 204 -6.20 -9.00 -13.84
CA GLN A 204 -5.89 -7.81 -13.05
C GLN A 204 -6.77 -7.73 -11.80
N ILE A 205 -8.09 -7.87 -11.95
CA ILE A 205 -9.05 -7.89 -10.84
C ILE A 205 -8.72 -9.02 -9.86
N LYS A 206 -8.50 -10.24 -10.35
CA LYS A 206 -8.11 -11.40 -9.52
C LYS A 206 -6.81 -11.15 -8.73
N SER A 207 -5.85 -10.43 -9.33
CA SER A 207 -4.62 -10.03 -8.64
C SER A 207 -4.88 -9.00 -7.55
N GLY A 208 -5.76 -8.03 -7.81
CA GLY A 208 -6.25 -7.06 -6.82
C GLY A 208 -6.96 -7.74 -5.65
N ILE A 209 -7.91 -8.64 -5.91
CA ILE A 209 -8.61 -9.42 -4.87
C ILE A 209 -7.61 -10.18 -4.00
N ASN A 210 -6.61 -10.84 -4.57
CA ASN A 210 -5.57 -11.53 -3.80
C ASN A 210 -4.73 -10.56 -2.96
N ARG A 211 -4.44 -9.35 -3.45
CA ARG A 211 -3.71 -8.34 -2.67
C ARG A 211 -4.56 -7.87 -1.48
N VAL A 212 -5.82 -7.51 -1.72
CA VAL A 212 -6.76 -7.07 -0.68
C VAL A 212 -7.01 -8.17 0.34
N TYR A 213 -7.15 -9.44 -0.08
CA TYR A 213 -7.33 -10.56 0.84
C TYR A 213 -6.18 -10.66 1.85
N ARG A 214 -4.94 -10.44 1.41
CA ARG A 214 -3.78 -10.45 2.32
C ARG A 214 -3.77 -9.26 3.27
N GLU A 215 -4.29 -8.11 2.86
CA GLU A 215 -4.45 -6.95 3.76
C GLU A 215 -5.48 -7.27 4.82
N ILE A 216 -6.67 -7.73 4.43
CA ILE A 216 -7.72 -8.10 5.36
C ILE A 216 -7.28 -9.21 6.32
N GLN A 217 -6.59 -10.23 5.81
CA GLN A 217 -6.05 -11.30 6.65
C GLN A 217 -5.16 -10.73 7.77
N ARG A 218 -4.19 -9.88 7.43
CA ARG A 218 -3.31 -9.24 8.43
C ARG A 218 -4.11 -8.38 9.41
N GLU A 219 -5.03 -7.56 8.92
CA GLU A 219 -5.86 -6.70 9.76
C GLU A 219 -6.71 -7.50 10.78
N GLU A 220 -7.27 -8.64 10.37
CA GLU A 220 -8.06 -9.50 11.27
C GLU A 220 -7.18 -10.29 12.25
N GLU A 221 -6.00 -10.75 11.82
CA GLU A 221 -4.99 -11.40 12.69
C GLU A 221 -4.48 -10.43 13.78
N GLU A 222 -4.13 -9.20 13.40
CA GLU A 222 -3.71 -8.14 14.32
C GLU A 222 -4.82 -7.79 15.31
N LYS A 223 -6.07 -7.69 14.84
CA LYS A 223 -7.23 -7.44 15.70
C LYS A 223 -7.47 -8.57 16.70
N ALA A 224 -7.32 -9.83 16.28
CA ALA A 224 -7.45 -10.97 17.18
C ALA A 224 -6.35 -10.97 18.25
N ALA A 225 -5.09 -10.73 17.85
CA ALA A 225 -3.96 -10.64 18.79
C ALA A 225 -4.15 -9.51 19.82
N ALA A 226 -4.64 -8.34 19.39
CA ALA A 226 -4.93 -7.22 20.30
C ALA A 226 -6.07 -7.55 21.29
N ALA A 227 -7.10 -8.28 20.86
CA ALA A 227 -8.18 -8.72 21.72
C ALA A 227 -7.69 -9.72 22.78
N GLU A 228 -6.84 -10.69 22.39
CA GLU A 228 -6.24 -11.65 23.31
C GLU A 228 -5.35 -10.98 24.38
N GLN A 229 -4.53 -10.00 23.97
CA GLN A 229 -3.72 -9.20 24.92
C GLN A 229 -4.59 -8.41 25.90
N THR A 230 -5.70 -7.85 25.43
CA THR A 230 -6.64 -7.12 26.29
C THR A 230 -7.29 -8.02 27.34
N VAL A 231 -7.62 -9.27 26.98
CA VAL A 231 -8.16 -10.27 27.91
C VAL A 231 -7.12 -10.71 28.95
N GLN A 232 -5.85 -10.89 28.54
CA GLN A 232 -4.77 -11.29 29.46
C GLN A 232 -4.43 -10.20 30.49
N VAL A 233 -4.46 -8.92 30.10
CA VAL A 233 -4.22 -7.79 31.03
C VAL A 233 -5.39 -7.59 32.00
N ALA A 234 -6.60 -7.97 31.62
CA ALA A 234 -7.80 -7.84 32.45
C ALA A 234 -7.99 -8.98 33.48
N GLN A 235 -7.23 -10.07 33.41
CA GLN A 235 -7.25 -11.11 34.45
C GLN A 235 -6.33 -10.71 35.61
N PRO A 236 -6.82 -10.61 36.87
CA PRO A 236 -5.97 -10.30 38.01
C PRO A 236 -4.98 -11.44 38.24
N THR A 237 -3.71 -11.09 38.50
CA THR A 237 -2.70 -12.04 38.96
C THR A 237 -3.10 -12.56 40.34
N ASN A 238 -3.81 -13.69 40.40
CA ASN A 238 -4.01 -14.44 41.64
C ASN A 238 -2.69 -15.09 42.04
N GLY A 239 -1.83 -14.29 42.67
CA GLY A 239 -0.49 -14.68 43.12
C GLY A 239 -0.08 -13.92 44.38
N ALA A 240 -0.98 -13.80 45.37
CA ALA A 240 -0.60 -13.46 46.73
C ALA A 240 -0.53 -14.76 47.54
N SER A 241 0.68 -15.29 47.72
CA SER A 241 0.93 -16.37 48.66
C SER A 241 0.65 -15.86 50.08
N ALA A 242 -0.23 -16.56 50.80
CA ALA A 242 -0.44 -16.35 52.23
C ALA A 242 0.90 -16.46 53.00
N PRO A 243 1.16 -15.62 54.02
CA PRO A 243 2.36 -15.75 54.83
C PRO A 243 2.28 -17.02 55.70
N PRO A 244 3.41 -17.69 55.99
CA PRO A 244 3.42 -18.92 56.76
C PRO A 244 3.09 -18.65 58.25
N PRO A 245 2.56 -19.64 58.99
CA PRO A 245 2.25 -19.48 60.40
C PRO A 245 3.53 -19.44 61.25
N ALA A 246 3.55 -18.54 62.22
CA ALA A 246 4.64 -18.43 63.19
C ALA A 246 4.64 -19.66 64.12
N ASN A 247 5.78 -20.36 64.18
CA ASN A 247 6.00 -21.49 65.08
C ASN A 247 6.97 -21.11 66.20
N GLY A 248 6.48 -21.28 67.45
CA GLY A 248 7.22 -21.74 68.63
C GLY A 248 8.54 -21.07 69.02
N ALA A 249 8.50 -20.20 70.03
CA ALA A 249 9.65 -19.94 70.89
C ALA A 249 9.71 -21.00 72.00
N GLU A 250 10.78 -21.80 72.01
CA GLU A 250 11.15 -22.70 73.10
C GLU A 250 11.45 -21.92 74.38
N ALA A 251 10.99 -22.46 75.51
CA ALA A 251 11.32 -21.98 76.84
C ALA A 251 12.75 -22.42 77.23
N LEU A 252 13.61 -21.45 77.54
CA LEU A 252 14.92 -21.69 78.16
C LEU A 252 14.81 -21.54 79.68
N THR A 253 15.40 -22.50 80.38
CA THR A 253 15.45 -22.66 81.83
C THR A 253 16.34 -21.62 82.52
N PRO A 254 16.13 -21.32 83.81
CA PRO A 254 16.81 -20.25 84.51
C PRO A 254 18.09 -20.77 85.19
N GLU A 255 19.25 -20.52 84.58
CA GLU A 255 20.52 -20.48 85.31
C GLU A 255 21.45 -19.44 84.66
N ASP A 256 22.18 -18.73 85.53
CA ASP A 256 23.22 -17.73 85.28
C ASP A 256 22.81 -16.26 85.07
N GLN A 257 22.46 -15.63 86.19
CA GLN A 257 22.89 -14.26 86.50
C GLN A 257 24.42 -14.17 86.53
N LEU A 258 25.00 -13.16 85.88
CA LEU A 258 25.97 -12.19 86.46
C LEU A 258 26.79 -11.51 85.36
N ALA A 259 26.68 -10.19 85.27
CA ALA A 259 27.78 -9.23 85.44
C ALA A 259 27.60 -7.98 84.55
N ASN A 260 27.29 -6.88 85.24
CA ASN A 260 27.96 -5.58 85.14
C ASN A 260 28.31 -4.97 83.77
N SER A 261 27.55 -3.91 83.47
CA SER A 261 28.01 -2.50 83.38
C SER A 261 29.15 -2.10 82.43
N THR A 262 28.95 -0.89 81.86
CA THR A 262 29.93 0.06 81.27
C THR A 262 30.49 -0.35 79.89
N SER A 263 30.50 0.48 78.85
CA SER A 263 30.22 1.92 78.67
C SER A 263 29.64 2.17 77.28
#